data_AF-A0A382UHW7-F1
#
_entry.id   AF-A0A382UHW7-F1
#
_cell.length_a   1.000
_cell.length_b   1.000
_cell.length_c   1.000
_cell.angle_alpha   90.00
_cell.angle_beta   90.00
_cell.angle_gamma   90.00
#
_symmetry.space_group_name_H-M   'P 1'
#
loop_
_entity.id
_entity.type
_entity.pdbx_description
1 polymer ?
#
loop_
_entity_poly.entity_id
_entity_poly.type
_entity_poly.pdbx_seq_one_letter_code
_entity_poly.pdbx_strand_id
1 'polypeptide(L)' 'MNEQSTREIWKAVLGELQLQLPRPTFETWLKQTDGVSYDEHQFIVEAPTPFAVAWLERR' A
#
# COMPACT_ATOMS: atom_id res chain seq x y z
N MET A 1 9.59 10.75 11.44
CA MET A 1 9.82 10.53 9.99
C MET A 1 8.77 11.33 9.24
N ASN A 2 9.09 11.96 8.11
CA ASN A 2 8.17 12.88 7.43
C ASN A 2 7.28 12.12 6.42
N GLU A 3 6.08 12.65 6.12
CA GLU A 3 5.09 12.04 5.22
C GLU A 3 5.67 11.72 3.82
N GLN A 4 6.53 12.60 3.29
CA GLN A 4 7.19 12.39 1.99
C GLN A 4 8.01 11.11 1.96
N SER A 5 8.80 10.84 3.01
CA SER A 5 9.61 9.62 3.12
C SER A 5 8.75 8.37 3.23
N THR A 6 7.58 8.46 3.88
CA THR A 6 6.65 7.33 3.99
C THR A 6 6.07 6.95 2.62
N ARG A 7 5.63 7.95 1.83
CA ARG A 7 5.13 7.71 0.47
C ARG A 7 6.21 7.10 -0.43
N GLU A 8 7.47 7.53 -0.29
CA GLU A 8 8.59 6.96 -1.05
C GLU A 8 8.86 5.49 -0.70
N ILE A 9 8.84 5.15 0.59
CA ILE A 9 8.97 3.75 1.04
C ILE A 9 7.82 2.91 0.48
N TRP A 10 6.58 3.40 0.57
CA TRP A 10 5.43 2.67 0.05
C TRP A 10 5.49 2.49 -1.47
N LYS A 11 5.94 3.50 -2.22
CA LYS A 11 6.17 3.36 -3.67
C LYS A 11 7.19 2.28 -4.00
N ALA A 12 8.26 2.13 -3.22
CA ALA A 12 9.21 1.05 -3.40
C ALA A 12 8.56 -0.33 -3.13
N VAL A 13 7.75 -0.43 -2.08
CA VAL A 13 6.96 -1.65 -1.78
C VAL A 13 6.00 -1.98 -2.92
N LEU A 14 5.27 -1.00 -3.45
CA LEU A 14 4.37 -1.20 -4.59
C LEU A 14 5.10 -1.69 -5.83
N GLY A 15 6.31 -1.21 -6.10
CA GLY A 15 7.16 -1.68 -7.20
C GLY A 15 7.49 -3.17 -7.07
N GLU A 16 7.86 -3.61 -5.87
CA GLU A 16 8.14 -5.03 -5.60
C GLU A 16 6.87 -5.88 -5.71
N LEU A 17 5.76 -5.44 -5.11
CA LEU A 17 4.48 -6.16 -5.17
C LEU A 17 3.92 -6.28 -6.59
N GLN A 18 4.19 -5.31 -7.46
CA GLN A 18 3.80 -5.37 -8.88
C GLN A 18 4.46 -6.54 -9.62
N LEU A 19 5.69 -6.90 -9.23
CA LEU A 19 6.43 -8.02 -9.83
C LEU A 19 5.96 -9.37 -9.29
N GLN A 20 5.52 -9.42 -8.03
CA GLN A 20 5.18 -10.65 -7.33
C GLN A 20 3.71 -11.07 -7.47
N LEU A 21 2.80 -10.13 -7.72
CA LEU A 21 1.36 -10.39 -7.71
C LEU A 21 0.77 -10.50 -9.13
N PRO A 22 -0.32 -11.27 -9.31
CA PRO A 22 -1.09 -11.22 -10.54
C PRO A 22 -1.54 -9.79 -10.85
N ARG A 23 -1.37 -9.38 -12.12
CA ARG A 23 -1.70 -8.02 -12.57
C ARG A 23 -3.09 -7.54 -12.15
N PRO A 24 -4.18 -8.32 -12.27
CA PRO A 24 -5.51 -7.87 -11.84
C PRO A 24 -5.60 -7.60 -10.34
N THR A 25 -4.90 -8.39 -9.52
CA THR A 25 -4.85 -8.21 -8.06
C THR A 25 -4.14 -6.91 -7.70
N PHE A 26 -2.97 -6.65 -8.29
CA PHE A 26 -2.24 -5.42 -8.05
C PHE A 26 -3.02 -4.17 -8.50
N GLU A 27 -3.55 -4.20 -9.74
CA GLU A 27 -4.28 -3.04 -10.30
C GLU A 27 -5.57 -2.72 -9.53
N THR A 28 -6.27 -3.74 -9.03
CA THR A 28 -7.54 -3.54 -8.30
C THR A 28 -7.34 -3.08 -6.87
N TRP A 29 -6.36 -3.64 -6.15
CA TRP A 29 -6.30 -3.52 -4.70
C TRP A 29 -5.13 -2.69 -4.16
N LEU A 30 -4.03 -2.58 -4.90
CA LEU A 30 -2.77 -2.03 -4.36
C LEU A 30 -2.31 -0.77 -5.09
N LYS A 31 -2.50 -0.68 -6.41
CA LYS A 31 -1.95 0.39 -7.26
C LYS A 31 -2.29 1.81 -6.79
N GLN A 32 -3.46 2.00 -6.20
CA GLN A 32 -3.95 3.31 -5.74
C GLN A 32 -3.83 3.52 -4.23
N THR A 33 -3.08 2.66 -3.54
CA THR A 33 -2.79 2.84 -2.11
C THR A 33 -1.58 3.78 -1.93
N ASP A 34 -1.52 4.48 -0.81
CA ASP A 34 -0.37 5.33 -0.47
C ASP A 34 0.04 5.17 1.00
N GLY A 35 1.31 5.47 1.29
CA GLY A 35 1.84 5.45 2.64
C GLY A 35 1.53 6.75 3.38
N VAL A 36 0.89 6.64 4.55
CA VAL A 36 0.45 7.80 5.34
C VAL A 36 1.48 8.10 6.44
N SER A 37 1.77 7.11 7.27
CA SER A 37 2.76 7.22 8.34
C SER A 37 3.46 5.90 8.57
N TYR A 38 4.67 5.96 9.10
CA TYR A 38 5.37 4.79 9.60
C TYR A 38 6.11 5.14 10.89
N ASP A 39 5.95 4.28 11.87
CA ASP A 39 6.65 4.30 13.13
C ASP A 39 7.42 2.98 13.34
N GLU A 40 7.97 2.77 14.52
CA GLU A 40 8.82 1.61 14.81
C GLU A 40 8.09 0.25 14.71
N HIS A 41 6.75 0.25 14.68
CA HIS A 41 5.96 -0.98 14.74
C HIS A 41 4.89 -1.09 13.66
N GLN A 42 4.48 0.03 13.07
CA GLN A 42 3.33 0.06 12.17
C GLN A 42 3.57 0.97 10.96
N PHE A 43 3.14 0.48 9.81
CA PHE A 43 3.05 1.24 8.57
C PHE A 43 1.57 1.44 8.25
N ILE A 44 1.12 2.69 8.23
CA ILE A 44 -0.25 3.05 7.89
C ILE A 44 -0.35 3.32 6.39
N VAL A 45 -1.27 2.60 5.74
CA VAL A 45 -1.54 2.70 4.31
C VAL A 45 -2.97 3.18 4.11
N GLU A 46 -3.16 4.18 3.25
CA GLU A 46 -4.49 4.59 2.79
C GLU A 46 -4.90 3.81 1.54
N ALA A 47 -6.19 3.49 1.42
CA ALA A 47 -6.78 2.85 0.25
C ALA A 47 -7.98 3.68 -0.23
N PRO A 48 -8.28 3.68 -1.55
CA PRO A 48 -9.25 4.60 -2.13
C PRO A 48 -10.70 4.32 -1.72
N THR A 49 -11.00 3.11 -1.22
CA THR A 49 -12.36 2.73 -0.81
C THR A 49 -12.35 1.82 0.42
N PRO A 50 -13.42 1.83 1.24
CA PRO A 50 -13.58 0.89 2.35
C PRO A 50 -13.55 -0.58 1.91
N PHE A 51 -13.99 -0.89 0.68
CA PHE A 51 -13.91 -2.24 0.14
C PHE A 51 -12.47 -2.68 -0.10
N ALA A 52 -11.59 -1.78 -0.54
CA ALA A 52 -10.18 -2.07 -0.70
C ALA A 52 -9.50 -2.32 0.65
N VAL A 53 -9.82 -1.53 1.68
CA VAL A 53 -9.37 -1.79 3.06
C VAL A 53 -9.82 -3.18 3.52
N ALA A 54 -11.11 -3.48 3.44
CA ALA A 54 -11.66 -4.75 3.89
C ALA A 54 -11.11 -5.96 3.12
N TRP A 55 -10.72 -5.80 1.85
CA TRP A 55 -10.05 -6.85 1.09
C TRP A 55 -8.60 -7.04 1.54
N LEU A 56 -7.85 -5.96 1.75
CA LEU A 56 -6.47 -5.98 2.20
C LEU A 56 -6.33 -6.58 3.61
N GLU A 57 -7.25 -6.28 4.53
CA GLU A 57 -7.27 -6.84 5.89
C GLU A 57 -7.52 -8.35 5.95
N ARG A 58 -8.09 -8.93 4.89
CA ARG A 58 -8.42 -10.37 4.81
C ARG A 58 -7.33 -11.19 4.12
N ARG A 59 -6.27 -10.55 3.64
CA ARG A 59 -5.22 -11.17 2.83
C ARG A 59 -3.98 -11.50 3.64
#